data_AF-Q12IK0-F1
#
_entry.id   AF-Q12IK0-F1
#
_cell.length_a   1.000
_cell.length_b   1.000
_cell.length_c   1.000
_cell.angle_alpha   90.00
_cell.angle_beta   90.00
_cell.angle_gamma   90.00
#
_symmetry.space_group_name_H-M   'P 1'
#
loop_
_entity.id
_entity.type
_entity.pdbx_description
1 polymer ?
#
loop_
_entity_poly.entity_id
_entity_poly.type
_entity_poly.pdbx_seq_one_letter_code
_entity_poly.pdbx_strand_id
1 'polypeptide(L)'
;MKALTTNTYAFDQWIRHRFVELNDELEVLYFQQSDKANVAGIGQDIKLALENEGRALIKSLLLEGNTDQGFDAAFDLLGNVGLYMAACRRHEITEPSRETHSPLTEASALAMHIGASIGVTPRFATAHLTSHNSAINGTYKRFTSLADEKLFVDYNTRGILAYKRAADALLKIQPLGISHPISHDLLIVCQQALQQVIDSNAILFERLDSERFFNCVRPYYKPYRVGSQVFRGANAGDFAGINVIDLQLGLCVANDPSYSQLLVDKFLYMMPEDQTLLRDCMRRESLMNDFLNAREHSQQAWYQANLREFLTACELHGATAIQHHEQLVSKYITAPSKQLGQQHLDTVTASGPPLEVLLASLEKLKDKRAASPRRDIATRFDDIEALKASLLI
;
A
#
# COMPACT_ATOMS: atom_id res chain seq x y z
N MET A 1 9.56 -17.48 20.63
CA MET A 1 8.15 -17.26 20.26
C MET A 1 7.27 -17.87 21.33
N LYS A 2 6.34 -17.11 21.92
CA LYS A 2 5.27 -17.72 22.72
C LYS A 2 4.43 -18.61 21.80
N ALA A 3 3.99 -19.76 22.28
CA ALA A 3 3.13 -20.66 21.50
C ALA A 3 1.79 -19.97 21.23
N LEU A 4 1.30 -20.02 19.98
CA LEU A 4 -0.03 -19.54 19.62
C LEU A 4 -1.09 -20.25 20.47
N THR A 5 -2.15 -19.54 20.84
CA THR A 5 -3.31 -20.18 21.48
C THR A 5 -3.97 -21.16 20.51
N THR A 6 -4.62 -22.19 21.03
CA THR A 6 -5.32 -23.19 20.22
C THR A 6 -6.33 -22.56 19.27
N ASN A 7 -7.08 -21.55 19.72
CA ASN A 7 -8.06 -20.86 18.87
C ASN A 7 -7.38 -19.98 17.81
N THR A 8 -6.26 -19.33 18.14
CA THR A 8 -5.50 -18.54 17.14
C THR A 8 -4.96 -19.44 16.05
N TYR A 9 -4.39 -20.59 16.43
CA TYR A 9 -3.91 -21.58 15.47
C TYR A 9 -5.04 -22.13 14.59
N ALA A 10 -6.20 -22.47 15.18
CA ALA A 10 -7.35 -22.97 14.42
C ALA A 10 -7.84 -21.95 13.39
N PHE A 11 -7.91 -20.66 13.74
CA PHE A 11 -8.33 -19.62 12.80
C PHE A 11 -7.28 -19.37 11.70
N ASP A 12 -5.99 -19.36 12.05
CA ASP A 12 -4.92 -19.24 11.08
C ASP A 12 -4.90 -20.39 10.06
N GLN A 13 -5.09 -21.63 10.53
CA GLN A 13 -5.21 -22.79 9.64
C GLN A 13 -6.42 -22.67 8.71
N TRP A 14 -7.56 -22.21 9.22
CA TRP A 14 -8.74 -21.98 8.37
C TRP A 14 -8.47 -20.93 7.28
N ILE A 15 -7.83 -19.80 7.63
CA ILE A 15 -7.43 -18.75 6.67
C ILE A 15 -6.50 -19.30 5.57
N ARG A 16 -5.61 -20.23 5.90
CA ARG A 16 -4.64 -20.79 4.93
C ARG A 16 -5.22 -21.89 4.04
N HIS A 17 -6.35 -22.47 4.41
CA HIS A 17 -6.94 -23.62 3.73
C HIS A 17 -8.38 -23.32 3.29
N ARG A 18 -9.36 -23.62 4.15
CA ARG A 18 -10.79 -23.58 3.80
C ARG A 18 -11.25 -22.21 3.32
N PHE A 19 -10.69 -21.13 3.88
CA PHE A 19 -10.92 -19.77 3.39
C PHE A 19 -10.54 -19.59 1.91
N VAL A 20 -9.39 -20.13 1.50
CA VAL A 20 -8.93 -20.04 0.10
C VAL A 20 -9.84 -20.86 -0.82
N GLU A 21 -10.23 -22.07 -0.41
CA GLU A 21 -11.15 -22.92 -1.17
C GLU A 21 -12.50 -22.24 -1.43
N LEU A 22 -13.11 -21.68 -0.38
CA LEU A 22 -14.41 -21.00 -0.48
C LEU A 22 -14.34 -19.78 -1.40
N ASN A 23 -13.26 -19.02 -1.31
CA ASN A 23 -13.02 -17.87 -2.18
C ASN A 23 -12.79 -18.30 -3.64
N ASP A 24 -12.00 -19.35 -3.88
CA ASP A 24 -11.75 -19.92 -5.21
C ASP A 24 -13.06 -20.39 -5.88
N GLU A 25 -13.88 -21.14 -5.15
CA GLU A 25 -15.18 -21.60 -5.65
C GLU A 25 -16.07 -20.42 -6.06
N LEU A 26 -16.10 -19.35 -5.25
CA LEU A 26 -16.85 -18.13 -5.57
C LEU A 26 -16.28 -17.40 -6.80
N GLU A 27 -14.95 -17.24 -6.90
CA GLU A 27 -14.31 -16.61 -8.06
C GLU A 27 -14.61 -17.35 -9.37
N VAL A 28 -14.64 -18.68 -9.34
CA VAL A 28 -15.01 -19.49 -10.50
C VAL A 28 -16.44 -19.17 -10.94
N LEU A 29 -17.39 -19.12 -10.01
CA LEU A 29 -18.79 -18.79 -10.32
C LEU A 29 -18.92 -17.38 -10.88
N TYR A 30 -18.24 -16.39 -10.29
CA TYR A 30 -18.35 -15.01 -10.77
C TYR A 30 -17.77 -14.86 -12.17
N PHE A 31 -16.60 -15.46 -12.42
CA PHE A 31 -15.88 -15.30 -13.68
C PHE A 31 -16.57 -15.99 -14.87
N GLN A 32 -17.43 -16.98 -14.63
CA GLN A 32 -18.23 -17.66 -15.66
C GLN A 32 -19.40 -16.81 -16.18
N GLN A 33 -19.84 -15.78 -15.43
CA GLN A 33 -20.95 -14.93 -15.82
C GLN A 33 -20.58 -13.99 -16.98
N SER A 34 -21.60 -13.50 -17.69
CA SER A 34 -21.44 -12.38 -18.63
C SER A 34 -21.09 -11.09 -17.91
N ASP A 35 -21.75 -10.80 -16.78
CA ASP A 35 -21.35 -9.75 -15.84
C ASP A 35 -20.48 -10.37 -14.74
N LYS A 36 -19.17 -10.36 -14.96
CA LYS A 36 -18.17 -10.90 -14.01
C LYS A 36 -18.09 -10.11 -12.69
N ALA A 37 -18.66 -8.89 -12.65
CA ALA A 37 -18.70 -8.07 -11.44
C ALA A 37 -19.95 -8.36 -10.58
N ASN A 38 -20.98 -9.02 -11.14
CA ASN A 38 -22.17 -9.38 -10.39
C ASN A 38 -21.86 -10.47 -9.34
N VAL A 39 -22.26 -10.20 -8.10
CA VAL A 39 -22.21 -11.18 -7.00
C VAL A 39 -23.59 -11.49 -6.42
N ALA A 40 -24.64 -10.77 -6.83
CA ALA A 40 -25.98 -10.94 -6.28
C ALA A 40 -26.60 -12.26 -6.75
N GLY A 41 -27.16 -13.03 -5.81
CA GLY A 41 -27.82 -14.32 -6.10
C GLY A 41 -26.88 -15.47 -6.48
N ILE A 42 -25.56 -15.28 -6.44
CA ILE A 42 -24.56 -16.28 -6.83
C ILE A 42 -23.87 -16.85 -5.59
N GLY A 43 -23.71 -18.18 -5.53
CA GLY A 43 -22.90 -18.86 -4.52
C GLY A 43 -23.36 -18.69 -3.07
N GLN A 44 -24.66 -18.53 -2.83
CA GLN A 44 -25.21 -18.17 -1.52
C GLN A 44 -24.81 -19.16 -0.40
N ASP A 45 -24.80 -20.46 -0.69
CA ASP A 45 -24.40 -21.48 0.28
C ASP A 45 -22.92 -21.36 0.65
N ILE A 46 -22.06 -21.05 -0.32
CA ILE A 46 -20.61 -20.87 -0.13
C ILE A 46 -20.34 -19.59 0.68
N LYS A 47 -21.08 -18.50 0.38
CA LYS A 47 -21.03 -17.26 1.17
C LYS A 47 -21.44 -17.49 2.62
N LEU A 48 -22.51 -18.25 2.83
CA LEU A 48 -23.00 -18.60 4.16
C LEU A 48 -21.98 -19.46 4.93
N ALA A 49 -21.32 -20.40 4.24
CA ALA A 49 -20.24 -21.19 4.82
C ALA A 49 -19.06 -20.30 5.25
N LEU A 50 -18.58 -19.42 4.35
CA LEU A 50 -17.50 -18.47 4.63
C LEU A 50 -17.80 -17.61 5.86
N GLU A 51 -18.99 -17.01 5.92
CA GLU A 51 -19.43 -16.18 7.05
C GLU A 51 -19.52 -16.98 8.35
N ASN A 52 -20.21 -18.12 8.33
CA ASN A 52 -20.52 -18.88 9.53
C ASN A 52 -19.27 -19.53 10.14
N GLU A 53 -18.41 -20.14 9.31
CA GLU A 53 -17.18 -20.79 9.76
C GLU A 53 -16.21 -19.76 10.34
N GLY A 54 -15.98 -18.65 9.63
CA GLY A 54 -15.12 -17.56 10.09
C GLY A 54 -15.65 -16.92 11.38
N ARG A 55 -16.96 -16.62 11.46
CA ARG A 55 -17.59 -16.06 12.67
C ARG A 55 -17.46 -16.99 13.87
N ALA A 56 -17.63 -18.30 13.70
CA ALA A 56 -17.51 -19.26 14.80
C ALA A 56 -16.09 -19.26 15.40
N LEU A 57 -15.05 -19.22 14.56
CA LEU A 57 -13.65 -19.15 14.99
C LEU A 57 -13.34 -17.83 15.70
N ILE A 58 -13.79 -16.70 15.13
CA ILE A 58 -13.62 -15.36 15.71
C ILE A 58 -14.34 -15.23 17.06
N LYS A 59 -15.53 -15.83 17.20
CA LYS A 59 -16.28 -15.81 18.46
C LYS A 59 -15.49 -16.50 19.58
N SER A 60 -14.86 -17.62 19.30
CA SER A 60 -13.99 -18.31 20.26
C SER A 60 -12.81 -17.44 20.68
N LEU A 61 -12.16 -16.76 19.72
CA LEU A 61 -11.08 -15.82 19.99
C LEU A 61 -11.52 -14.63 20.86
N LEU A 62 -12.70 -14.06 20.59
CA LEU A 62 -13.23 -12.96 21.37
C LEU A 62 -13.52 -13.35 22.83
N LEU A 63 -13.93 -14.60 23.06
CA LEU A 63 -14.14 -15.16 24.41
C LEU A 63 -12.83 -15.39 25.16
N GLU A 64 -11.69 -15.60 24.48
CA GLU A 64 -10.37 -15.68 25.13
C GLU A 64 -9.96 -14.34 25.77
N GLY A 65 -10.48 -13.23 25.27
CA GLY A 65 -10.12 -11.89 25.73
C GLY A 65 -8.68 -11.50 25.36
N ASN A 66 -8.10 -10.56 26.10
CA ASN A 66 -6.74 -10.10 25.85
C ASN A 66 -5.72 -11.12 26.36
N THR A 67 -4.90 -11.66 25.45
CA THR A 67 -3.89 -12.69 25.74
C THR A 67 -2.46 -12.16 25.81
N ASP A 68 -2.21 -10.89 25.48
CA ASP A 68 -0.89 -10.21 25.46
C ASP A 68 0.29 -11.08 24.98
N GLN A 69 0.18 -11.55 23.74
CA GLN A 69 1.19 -12.40 23.09
C GLN A 69 2.29 -11.61 22.37
N GLY A 70 2.31 -10.28 22.53
CA GLY A 70 3.21 -9.37 21.83
C GLY A 70 2.65 -8.88 20.50
N PHE A 71 3.30 -7.85 19.95
CA PHE A 71 2.86 -7.13 18.75
C PHE A 71 2.67 -8.05 17.54
N ASP A 72 3.68 -8.87 17.19
CA ASP A 72 3.62 -9.70 15.98
C ASP A 72 2.44 -10.67 15.97
N ALA A 73 2.15 -11.31 17.11
CA ALA A 73 1.04 -12.23 17.23
C ALA A 73 -0.32 -11.51 17.14
N ALA A 74 -0.43 -10.32 17.75
CA ALA A 74 -1.63 -9.50 17.67
C ALA A 74 -1.86 -8.99 16.24
N PHE A 75 -0.81 -8.51 15.57
CA PHE A 75 -0.87 -8.04 14.20
C PHE A 75 -1.22 -9.16 13.21
N ASP A 76 -0.63 -10.35 13.38
CA ASP A 76 -0.97 -11.52 12.55
C ASP A 76 -2.43 -11.95 12.71
N LEU A 77 -2.94 -11.96 13.95
CA LEU A 77 -4.34 -12.25 14.24
C LEU A 77 -5.28 -11.19 13.65
N LEU A 78 -4.94 -9.90 13.80
CA LEU A 78 -5.69 -8.81 13.16
C LEU A 78 -5.72 -8.98 11.64
N GLY A 79 -4.61 -9.41 11.04
CA GLY A 79 -4.53 -9.77 9.63
C GLY A 79 -5.57 -10.81 9.24
N ASN A 80 -5.67 -11.90 10.01
CA ASN A 80 -6.65 -12.97 9.76
C ASN A 80 -8.10 -12.47 9.87
N VAL A 81 -8.42 -11.68 10.90
CA VAL A 81 -9.76 -11.08 11.05
C VAL A 81 -10.05 -10.12 9.89
N GLY A 82 -9.06 -9.31 9.52
CA GLY A 82 -9.15 -8.38 8.40
C GLY A 82 -9.36 -9.06 7.04
N LEU A 83 -8.64 -10.16 6.78
CA LEU A 83 -8.79 -10.99 5.58
C LEU A 83 -10.21 -11.56 5.50
N TYR A 84 -10.71 -12.12 6.59
CA TYR A 84 -12.10 -12.58 6.68
C TYR A 84 -13.10 -11.47 6.35
N MET A 85 -13.00 -10.31 7.00
CA MET A 85 -13.92 -9.18 6.77
C MET A 85 -13.83 -8.63 5.34
N ALA A 86 -12.62 -8.58 4.77
CA ALA A 86 -12.39 -8.16 3.39
C ALA A 86 -13.03 -9.13 2.38
N ALA A 87 -12.98 -10.44 2.63
CA ALA A 87 -13.69 -11.42 1.81
C ALA A 87 -15.21 -11.27 1.93
N CYS A 88 -15.74 -11.09 3.14
CA CYS A 88 -17.15 -10.80 3.34
C CYS A 88 -17.60 -9.54 2.58
N ARG A 89 -16.76 -8.50 2.55
CA ARG A 89 -17.01 -7.30 1.74
C ARG A 89 -17.00 -7.61 0.24
N ARG A 90 -16.02 -8.39 -0.24
CA ARG A 90 -15.89 -8.74 -1.66
C ARG A 90 -17.10 -9.51 -2.18
N HIS A 91 -17.68 -10.37 -1.34
CA HIS A 91 -18.83 -11.23 -1.68
C HIS A 91 -20.19 -10.60 -1.35
N GLU A 92 -20.21 -9.33 -0.94
CA GLU A 92 -21.40 -8.55 -0.54
C GLU A 92 -22.23 -9.16 0.60
N ILE A 93 -21.56 -9.97 1.44
CA ILE A 93 -22.07 -10.37 2.76
C ILE A 93 -22.19 -9.14 3.66
N THR A 94 -21.27 -8.17 3.49
CA THR A 94 -21.36 -6.81 4.05
C THR A 94 -21.12 -5.76 2.97
N GLU A 95 -21.78 -4.61 3.08
CA GLU A 95 -21.65 -3.50 2.14
C GLU A 95 -21.88 -2.14 2.87
N PRO A 96 -20.90 -1.21 2.86
CA PRO A 96 -20.94 0.00 3.68
C PRO A 96 -22.08 0.99 3.38
N SER A 97 -22.57 1.08 2.14
CA SER A 97 -23.69 1.96 1.74
C SER A 97 -25.06 1.40 2.15
N ARG A 98 -25.19 0.07 2.28
CA ARG A 98 -26.39 -0.62 2.75
C ARG A 98 -26.57 -0.60 4.28
N GLU A 99 -25.54 -0.18 5.00
CA GLU A 99 -25.39 -0.40 6.44
C GLU A 99 -25.10 0.91 7.17
N THR A 100 -25.58 1.02 8.42
CA THR A 100 -25.13 2.07 9.35
C THR A 100 -24.02 1.58 10.28
N HIS A 101 -23.95 0.26 10.51
CA HIS A 101 -22.98 -0.45 11.33
C HIS A 101 -22.66 -1.79 10.66
N SER A 102 -21.43 -2.29 10.83
CA SER A 102 -21.02 -3.59 10.31
C SER A 102 -21.90 -4.72 10.89
N PRO A 103 -22.45 -5.63 10.05
CA PRO A 103 -23.19 -6.79 10.53
C PRO A 103 -22.27 -7.85 11.16
N LEU A 104 -20.97 -7.79 10.86
CA LEU A 104 -19.95 -8.70 11.38
C LEU A 104 -19.52 -8.26 12.79
N THR A 105 -20.41 -8.45 13.76
CA THR A 105 -20.29 -7.85 15.10
C THR A 105 -19.08 -8.37 15.87
N GLU A 106 -18.88 -9.70 15.92
CA GLU A 106 -17.76 -10.32 16.62
C GLU A 106 -16.41 -9.94 15.99
N ALA A 107 -16.33 -9.95 14.65
CA ALA A 107 -15.14 -9.56 13.91
C ALA A 107 -14.81 -8.09 14.10
N SER A 108 -15.81 -7.20 14.06
CA SER A 108 -15.63 -5.78 14.32
C SER A 108 -15.12 -5.53 15.74
N ALA A 109 -15.68 -6.19 16.75
CA ALA A 109 -15.26 -6.05 18.13
C ALA A 109 -13.79 -6.46 18.32
N LEU A 110 -13.40 -7.63 17.78
CA LEU A 110 -12.03 -8.13 17.88
C LEU A 110 -11.04 -7.25 17.11
N ALA A 111 -11.38 -6.85 15.88
CA ALA A 111 -10.51 -6.03 15.05
C ALA A 111 -10.28 -4.64 15.65
N MET A 112 -11.33 -3.99 16.18
CA MET A 112 -11.20 -2.70 16.89
C MET A 112 -10.36 -2.84 18.15
N HIS A 113 -10.57 -3.92 18.93
CA HIS A 113 -9.80 -4.17 20.14
C HIS A 113 -8.31 -4.28 19.83
N ILE A 114 -7.93 -5.11 18.86
CA ILE A 114 -6.53 -5.34 18.50
C ILE A 114 -5.94 -4.09 17.83
N GLY A 115 -6.62 -3.52 16.84
CA GLY A 115 -6.11 -2.35 16.11
C GLY A 115 -5.82 -1.17 17.05
N ALA A 116 -6.73 -0.89 17.98
CA ALA A 116 -6.53 0.16 18.97
C ALA A 116 -5.41 -0.16 19.97
N SER A 117 -5.24 -1.43 20.37
CA SER A 117 -4.23 -1.82 21.35
C SER A 117 -2.79 -1.77 20.81
N ILE A 118 -2.61 -1.97 19.50
CA ILE A 118 -1.28 -1.98 18.85
C ILE A 118 -1.02 -0.79 17.92
N GLY A 119 -1.96 0.16 17.83
CA GLY A 119 -1.76 1.43 17.10
C GLY A 119 -1.85 1.31 15.57
N VAL A 120 -2.73 0.45 15.06
CA VAL A 120 -2.94 0.24 13.61
C VAL A 120 -4.43 0.27 13.27
N THR A 121 -4.75 0.36 11.98
CA THR A 121 -6.12 0.35 11.48
C THR A 121 -6.79 -0.99 11.80
N PRO A 122 -8.06 -1.03 12.24
CA PRO A 122 -8.71 -2.26 12.69
C PRO A 122 -9.22 -3.10 11.51
N ARG A 123 -8.38 -3.34 10.51
CA ARG A 123 -8.71 -4.04 9.26
C ARG A 123 -7.49 -4.69 8.62
N PHE A 124 -7.72 -5.39 7.52
CA PHE A 124 -6.63 -5.83 6.65
C PHE A 124 -5.87 -4.62 6.06
N ALA A 125 -4.57 -4.58 6.32
CA ALA A 125 -3.58 -3.63 5.80
C ALA A 125 -2.51 -4.33 4.94
N THR A 126 -1.84 -3.58 4.05
CA THR A 126 -0.90 -4.08 3.04
C THR A 126 0.19 -5.00 3.60
N ALA A 127 0.73 -4.69 4.78
CA ALA A 127 1.78 -5.49 5.41
C ALA A 127 1.35 -6.95 5.68
N HIS A 128 0.08 -7.21 6.01
CA HIS A 128 -0.40 -8.56 6.32
C HIS A 128 -0.33 -9.53 5.13
N LEU A 129 -0.39 -9.03 3.89
CA LEU A 129 -0.23 -9.86 2.69
C LEU A 129 1.16 -9.74 2.05
N THR A 130 1.97 -8.76 2.46
CA THR A 130 3.28 -8.50 1.86
C THR A 130 4.43 -8.75 2.86
N SER A 131 4.98 -7.68 3.43
CA SER A 131 6.18 -7.71 4.28
C SER A 131 6.04 -8.52 5.58
N HIS A 132 4.81 -8.75 6.06
CA HIS A 132 4.50 -9.48 7.29
C HIS A 132 3.52 -10.63 7.02
N ASN A 133 3.73 -11.36 5.92
CA ASN A 133 2.93 -12.52 5.54
C ASN A 133 3.74 -13.81 5.68
N SER A 134 3.74 -14.40 6.88
CA SER A 134 4.52 -15.58 7.19
C SER A 134 4.13 -16.78 6.32
N ALA A 135 5.12 -17.37 5.64
CA ALA A 135 4.96 -18.58 4.86
C ALA A 135 5.17 -19.84 5.70
N ILE A 136 4.34 -20.87 5.49
CA ILE A 136 4.47 -22.20 6.07
C ILE A 136 4.67 -23.18 4.90
N ASN A 137 5.81 -23.87 4.88
CA ASN A 137 6.19 -24.80 3.80
C ASN A 137 6.06 -24.19 2.38
N GLY A 138 6.47 -22.92 2.24
CA GLY A 138 6.44 -22.19 0.96
C GLY A 138 5.11 -21.51 0.61
N THR A 139 4.06 -21.70 1.41
CA THR A 139 2.74 -21.08 1.18
C THR A 139 2.44 -20.02 2.23
N TYR A 140 2.08 -18.82 1.78
CA TYR A 140 1.69 -17.69 2.63
C TYR A 140 0.19 -17.39 2.51
N LYS A 141 -0.35 -16.51 3.35
CA LYS A 141 -1.78 -16.16 3.38
C LYS A 141 -2.18 -15.45 2.07
N ARG A 142 -3.39 -15.74 1.59
CA ARG A 142 -3.95 -15.22 0.34
C ARG A 142 -5.48 -15.32 0.41
N PHE A 143 -6.18 -14.55 -0.41
CA PHE A 143 -7.64 -14.66 -0.58
C PHE A 143 -8.00 -15.90 -1.40
N THR A 144 -7.30 -16.09 -2.52
CA THR A 144 -7.57 -17.12 -3.54
C THR A 144 -6.29 -17.87 -3.88
N SER A 145 -6.39 -19.00 -4.57
CA SER A 145 -5.23 -19.71 -5.12
C SER A 145 -4.79 -19.21 -6.49
N LEU A 146 -5.43 -18.17 -7.02
CA LEU A 146 -5.20 -17.63 -8.36
C LEU A 146 -3.75 -17.15 -8.55
N ALA A 147 -3.19 -17.46 -9.72
CA ALA A 147 -1.84 -17.08 -10.09
C ALA A 147 -1.67 -15.55 -10.13
N ASP A 148 -2.69 -14.81 -10.59
CA ASP A 148 -2.66 -13.35 -10.67
C ASP A 148 -2.65 -12.69 -9.29
N GLU A 149 -3.30 -13.28 -8.27
CA GLU A 149 -3.20 -12.78 -6.90
C GLU A 149 -1.77 -12.95 -6.38
N LYS A 150 -1.20 -14.14 -6.55
CA LYS A 150 0.19 -14.41 -6.19
C LYS A 150 1.15 -13.44 -6.86
N LEU A 151 0.99 -13.23 -8.17
CA LEU A 151 1.81 -12.29 -8.94
C LEU A 151 1.69 -10.87 -8.38
N PHE A 152 0.46 -10.39 -8.16
CA PHE A 152 0.21 -9.08 -7.59
C PHE A 152 0.87 -8.92 -6.23
N VAL A 153 0.65 -9.86 -5.29
CA VAL A 153 1.22 -9.82 -3.94
C VAL A 153 2.75 -9.88 -3.96
N ASP A 154 3.34 -10.76 -4.76
CA ASP A 154 4.79 -10.95 -4.84
C ASP A 154 5.49 -9.68 -5.35
N TYR A 155 4.99 -9.07 -6.43
CA TYR A 155 5.62 -7.89 -7.00
C TYR A 155 5.37 -6.61 -6.20
N ASN A 156 4.21 -6.50 -5.53
CA ASN A 156 4.03 -5.45 -4.52
C ASN A 156 5.04 -5.60 -3.38
N THR A 157 5.27 -6.83 -2.88
CA THR A 157 6.26 -7.08 -1.84
C THR A 157 7.67 -6.71 -2.29
N ARG A 158 8.05 -7.09 -3.52
CA ARG A 158 9.35 -6.71 -4.11
C ARG A 158 9.52 -5.20 -4.22
N GLY A 159 8.51 -4.50 -4.75
CA GLY A 159 8.51 -3.05 -4.86
C GLY A 159 8.62 -2.35 -3.50
N ILE A 160 7.83 -2.78 -2.51
CA ILE A 160 7.88 -2.25 -1.14
C ILE A 160 9.27 -2.41 -0.53
N LEU A 161 9.87 -3.61 -0.62
CA LEU A 161 11.20 -3.87 -0.08
C LEU A 161 12.29 -3.06 -0.79
N ALA A 162 12.17 -2.85 -2.11
CA ALA A 162 13.07 -1.99 -2.86
C ALA A 162 12.95 -0.52 -2.43
N TYR A 163 11.73 0.01 -2.27
CA TYR A 163 11.53 1.35 -1.73
C TYR A 163 12.07 1.51 -0.31
N LYS A 164 11.94 0.49 0.56
CA LYS A 164 12.54 0.53 1.90
C LYS A 164 14.07 0.65 1.84
N ARG A 165 14.74 -0.09 0.94
CA ARG A 165 16.19 0.06 0.72
C ARG A 165 16.58 1.46 0.24
N ALA A 166 15.82 2.04 -0.68
CA ALA A 166 16.05 3.40 -1.17
C ALA A 166 15.92 4.44 -0.03
N ALA A 167 14.83 4.36 0.75
CA ALA A 167 14.60 5.22 1.90
C ALA A 167 15.71 5.10 2.96
N ASP A 168 16.12 3.88 3.27
CA ASP A 168 17.17 3.59 4.25
C ASP A 168 18.53 4.18 3.85
N ALA A 169 18.83 4.23 2.55
CA ALA A 169 20.06 4.84 2.04
C ALA A 169 20.00 6.37 2.19
N LEU A 170 18.89 7.00 1.81
CA LEU A 170 18.70 8.45 1.95
C LEU A 170 18.77 8.90 3.41
N LEU A 171 18.14 8.16 4.32
CA LEU A 171 18.17 8.48 5.75
C LEU A 171 19.58 8.45 6.36
N LYS A 172 20.50 7.63 5.79
CA LYS A 172 21.89 7.55 6.24
C LYS A 172 22.74 8.72 5.74
N ILE A 173 22.27 9.50 4.77
CA ILE A 173 22.93 10.73 4.32
C ILE A 173 22.76 11.84 5.37
N GLN A 174 21.61 11.91 6.05
CA GLN A 174 21.28 12.95 7.04
C GLN A 174 22.39 13.22 8.08
N PRO A 175 22.94 12.22 8.80
CA PRO A 175 24.01 12.47 9.76
C PRO A 175 25.38 12.77 9.12
N LEU A 176 25.57 12.49 7.83
CA LEU A 176 26.83 12.69 7.11
C LEU A 176 26.88 14.07 6.41
N GLY A 177 25.74 14.52 5.90
CA GLY A 177 25.61 15.71 5.07
C GLY A 177 25.89 15.46 3.59
N ILE A 178 25.36 16.35 2.73
CA ILE A 178 25.45 16.23 1.26
C ILE A 178 26.88 16.34 0.70
N SER A 179 27.83 16.88 1.47
CA SER A 179 29.23 17.05 1.05
C SER A 179 30.13 15.87 1.42
N HIS A 180 29.63 14.94 2.23
CA HIS A 180 30.41 13.77 2.63
C HIS A 180 30.59 12.82 1.44
N PRO A 181 31.80 12.28 1.19
CA PRO A 181 32.05 11.41 0.04
C PRO A 181 31.20 10.13 0.07
N ILE A 182 30.97 9.54 1.25
CA ILE A 182 30.09 8.35 1.39
C ILE A 182 28.62 8.66 1.06
N SER A 183 28.20 9.93 1.08
CA SER A 183 26.85 10.29 0.61
C SER A 183 26.69 10.02 -0.89
N HIS A 184 27.78 10.04 -1.67
CA HIS A 184 27.79 9.56 -3.06
C HIS A 184 27.35 8.10 -3.13
N ASP A 185 28.02 7.22 -2.38
CA ASP A 185 27.73 5.78 -2.38
C ASP A 185 26.28 5.50 -1.96
N LEU A 186 25.78 6.24 -0.96
CA LEU A 186 24.39 6.14 -0.51
C LEU A 186 23.39 6.61 -1.56
N LEU A 187 23.70 7.66 -2.33
CA LEU A 187 22.88 8.10 -3.46
C LEU A 187 22.83 7.03 -4.56
N ILE A 188 23.97 6.41 -4.90
CA ILE A 188 24.00 5.28 -5.84
C ILE A 188 23.16 4.10 -5.34
N VAL A 189 23.24 3.76 -4.04
CA VAL A 189 22.40 2.69 -3.46
C VAL A 189 20.92 3.04 -3.58
N CYS A 190 20.54 4.32 -3.35
CA CYS A 190 19.17 4.79 -3.54
C CYS A 190 18.72 4.59 -5.00
N GLN A 191 19.54 5.01 -5.97
CA GLN A 191 19.23 4.87 -7.40
C GLN A 191 19.06 3.39 -7.80
N GLN A 192 19.97 2.51 -7.39
CA GLN A 192 19.88 1.08 -7.68
C GLN A 192 18.58 0.48 -7.12
N ALA A 193 18.19 0.88 -5.91
CA ALA A 193 16.95 0.43 -5.30
C ALA A 193 15.70 0.98 -6.03
N LEU A 194 15.72 2.24 -6.48
CA LEU A 194 14.65 2.81 -7.32
C LEU A 194 14.56 2.13 -8.69
N GLN A 195 15.68 1.81 -9.33
CA GLN A 195 15.69 1.05 -10.58
C GLN A 195 15.07 -0.34 -10.39
N GLN A 196 15.37 -1.01 -9.28
CA GLN A 196 14.73 -2.29 -8.95
C GLN A 196 13.21 -2.18 -8.77
N VAL A 197 12.69 -1.03 -8.31
CA VAL A 197 11.24 -0.78 -8.30
C VAL A 197 10.71 -0.74 -9.74
N ILE A 198 11.36 0.02 -10.62
CA ILE A 198 10.97 0.15 -12.04
C ILE A 198 10.96 -1.20 -12.73
N ASP A 199 12.00 -2.00 -12.54
CA ASP A 199 12.14 -3.34 -13.14
C ASP A 199 11.09 -4.30 -12.58
N SER A 200 10.87 -4.28 -11.26
CA SER A 200 9.84 -5.09 -10.58
C SER A 200 8.45 -4.76 -11.12
N ASN A 201 8.13 -3.48 -11.25
CA ASN A 201 6.86 -3.02 -11.78
C ASN A 201 6.68 -3.39 -13.25
N ALA A 202 7.72 -3.27 -14.08
CA ALA A 202 7.66 -3.64 -15.50
C ALA A 202 7.25 -5.11 -15.67
N ILE A 203 7.85 -6.02 -14.88
CA ILE A 203 7.50 -7.44 -14.94
C ILE A 203 6.05 -7.69 -14.48
N LEU A 204 5.60 -7.00 -13.42
CA LEU A 204 4.20 -7.08 -13.00
C LEU A 204 3.25 -6.64 -14.13
N PHE A 205 3.54 -5.52 -14.77
CA PHE A 205 2.67 -4.96 -15.81
C PHE A 205 2.64 -5.79 -17.09
N GLU A 206 3.73 -6.47 -17.42
CA GLU A 206 3.81 -7.41 -18.52
C GLU A 206 3.01 -8.69 -18.24
N ARG A 207 3.10 -9.22 -17.02
CA ARG A 207 2.62 -10.58 -16.71
C ARG A 207 1.24 -10.66 -16.06
N LEU A 208 0.75 -9.59 -15.44
CA LEU A 208 -0.53 -9.59 -14.74
C LEU A 208 -1.69 -9.50 -15.74
N ASP A 209 -2.61 -10.47 -15.67
CA ASP A 209 -3.82 -10.43 -16.49
C ASP A 209 -4.76 -9.34 -15.97
N SER A 210 -5.08 -8.38 -16.85
CA SER A 210 -5.90 -7.22 -16.48
C SER A 210 -7.34 -7.58 -16.14
N GLU A 211 -7.94 -8.57 -16.80
CA GLU A 211 -9.32 -8.99 -16.54
C GLU A 211 -9.41 -9.78 -15.23
N ARG A 212 -8.47 -10.71 -15.01
CA ARG A 212 -8.37 -11.48 -13.76
C ARG A 212 -8.07 -10.59 -12.58
N PHE A 213 -7.10 -9.68 -12.70
CA PHE A 213 -6.81 -8.74 -11.63
C PHE A 213 -8.04 -7.90 -11.27
N PHE A 214 -8.71 -7.33 -12.28
CA PHE A 214 -9.82 -6.41 -12.05
C PHE A 214 -11.04 -7.07 -11.42
N ASN A 215 -11.37 -8.30 -11.82
CA ASN A 215 -12.57 -9.01 -11.39
C ASN A 215 -12.35 -9.97 -10.21
N CYS A 216 -11.13 -10.48 -10.02
CA CYS A 216 -10.84 -11.52 -9.02
C CYS A 216 -9.89 -11.07 -7.91
N VAL A 217 -9.02 -10.08 -8.14
CA VAL A 217 -8.02 -9.64 -7.13
C VAL A 217 -8.43 -8.31 -6.50
N ARG A 218 -8.61 -7.27 -7.32
CA ARG A 218 -9.00 -5.91 -6.88
C ARG A 218 -10.21 -5.89 -5.92
N PRO A 219 -11.29 -6.68 -6.14
CA PRO A 219 -12.49 -6.59 -5.30
C PRO A 219 -12.28 -6.93 -3.81
N TYR A 220 -11.19 -7.62 -3.45
CA TYR A 220 -10.82 -7.88 -2.06
C TYR A 220 -10.24 -6.65 -1.33
N TYR A 221 -9.88 -5.60 -2.07
CA TYR A 221 -9.32 -4.36 -1.53
C TYR A 221 -10.38 -3.25 -1.40
N LYS A 222 -11.67 -3.60 -1.37
CA LYS A 222 -12.77 -2.64 -1.22
C LYS A 222 -12.83 -2.02 0.20
N PRO A 223 -13.38 -0.80 0.34
CA PRO A 223 -13.75 -0.24 1.64
C PRO A 223 -14.85 -1.06 2.34
N TYR A 224 -14.80 -1.15 3.67
CA TYR A 224 -15.85 -1.78 4.47
C TYR A 224 -15.97 -1.18 5.87
N ARG A 225 -17.10 -1.45 6.54
CA ARG A 225 -17.33 -1.00 7.91
C ARG A 225 -16.65 -1.91 8.93
N VAL A 226 -16.04 -1.31 9.94
CA VAL A 226 -15.61 -1.96 11.18
C VAL A 226 -16.24 -1.18 12.33
N GLY A 227 -17.14 -1.82 13.07
CA GLY A 227 -18.08 -1.09 13.92
C GLY A 227 -18.96 -0.16 13.07
N SER A 228 -19.05 1.12 13.45
CA SER A 228 -19.81 2.13 12.69
C SER A 228 -19.00 2.83 11.60
N GLN A 229 -17.67 2.77 11.64
CA GLN A 229 -16.81 3.54 10.75
C GLN A 229 -16.47 2.79 9.47
N VAL A 230 -16.42 3.51 8.34
CA VAL A 230 -15.95 2.97 7.05
C VAL A 230 -14.44 3.17 6.95
N PHE A 231 -13.71 2.10 6.68
CA PHE A 231 -12.27 2.12 6.45
C PHE A 231 -11.99 1.81 4.99
N ARG A 232 -11.21 2.67 4.32
CA ARG A 232 -10.74 2.44 2.95
C ARG A 232 -9.94 1.14 2.84
N GLY A 233 -9.85 0.61 1.63
CA GLY A 233 -8.97 -0.48 1.25
C GLY A 233 -7.49 -0.18 1.45
N ALA A 234 -6.70 -1.24 1.59
CA ALA A 234 -5.25 -1.17 1.65
C ALA A 234 -4.65 -0.84 0.27
N ASN A 235 -3.61 -0.01 0.26
CA ASN A 235 -2.91 0.42 -0.94
C ASN A 235 -1.46 -0.08 -0.94
N ALA A 236 -0.91 -0.37 -2.11
CA ALA A 236 0.51 -0.74 -2.27
C ALA A 236 1.47 0.29 -1.66
N GLY A 237 1.05 1.55 -1.61
CA GLY A 237 1.80 2.64 -1.01
C GLY A 237 1.73 2.71 0.53
N ASP A 238 0.98 1.87 1.25
CA ASP A 238 0.78 1.95 2.71
C ASP A 238 1.99 1.44 3.52
N PHE A 239 3.12 2.14 3.38
CA PHE A 239 4.35 1.97 4.13
C PHE A 239 5.13 3.30 4.12
N ALA A 240 6.12 3.45 5.00
CA ALA A 240 6.85 4.71 5.15
C ALA A 240 7.74 5.04 3.94
N GLY A 241 8.45 4.04 3.41
CA GLY A 241 9.58 4.24 2.49
C GLY A 241 9.31 5.19 1.32
N ILE A 242 8.18 5.05 0.62
CA ILE A 242 7.85 5.94 -0.51
C ILE A 242 7.69 7.41 -0.09
N ASN A 243 7.12 7.68 1.09
CA ASN A 243 6.95 9.05 1.59
C ASN A 243 8.20 9.57 2.29
N VAL A 244 9.04 8.69 2.84
CA VAL A 244 10.38 9.06 3.30
C VAL A 244 11.19 9.58 2.12
N ILE A 245 11.18 8.89 0.98
CA ILE A 245 11.88 9.34 -0.24
C ILE A 245 11.32 10.69 -0.71
N ASP A 246 9.99 10.82 -0.78
CA ASP A 246 9.32 12.08 -1.14
C ASP A 246 9.83 13.27 -0.31
N LEU A 247 9.96 13.10 1.02
CA LEU A 247 10.38 14.14 1.96
C LEU A 247 11.89 14.36 1.97
N GLN A 248 12.70 13.29 1.95
CA GLN A 248 14.16 13.36 1.99
C GLN A 248 14.73 13.96 0.71
N LEU A 249 14.17 13.61 -0.46
CA LEU A 249 14.52 14.26 -1.73
C LEU A 249 13.90 15.66 -1.87
N GLY A 250 13.02 16.09 -0.96
CA GLY A 250 12.38 17.40 -0.99
C GLY A 250 11.34 17.60 -2.10
N LEU A 251 10.96 16.53 -2.82
CA LEU A 251 9.99 16.55 -3.92
C LEU A 251 8.56 16.79 -3.44
N CYS A 252 8.26 16.36 -2.20
CA CYS A 252 7.08 16.76 -1.46
C CYS A 252 7.48 17.47 -0.17
N VAL A 253 6.60 18.32 0.35
CA VAL A 253 6.85 19.09 1.56
C VAL A 253 5.76 18.83 2.59
N ALA A 254 6.14 18.62 3.85
CA ALA A 254 5.20 18.27 4.92
C ALA A 254 4.29 19.43 5.34
N ASN A 255 4.65 20.67 5.04
CA ASN A 255 3.83 21.85 5.31
C ASN A 255 2.79 22.15 4.21
N ASP A 256 2.76 21.39 3.11
CA ASP A 256 1.65 21.40 2.16
C ASP A 256 0.43 20.71 2.81
N PRO A 257 -0.70 21.40 3.00
CA PRO A 257 -1.89 20.82 3.62
C PRO A 257 -2.39 19.55 2.90
N SER A 258 -2.28 19.51 1.58
CA SER A 258 -2.72 18.36 0.79
C SER A 258 -1.85 17.12 1.03
N TYR A 259 -0.54 17.33 1.17
CA TYR A 259 0.41 16.24 1.41
C TYR A 259 0.35 15.76 2.87
N SER A 260 0.27 16.68 3.84
CA SER A 260 0.14 16.30 5.25
C SER A 260 -1.16 15.53 5.54
N GLN A 261 -2.29 15.93 4.95
CA GLN A 261 -3.54 15.17 5.06
C GLN A 261 -3.40 13.75 4.49
N LEU A 262 -2.73 13.61 3.33
CA LEU A 262 -2.44 12.29 2.75
C LEU A 262 -1.65 11.40 3.72
N LEU A 263 -0.67 11.95 4.46
CA LEU A 263 0.09 11.19 5.46
C LEU A 263 -0.79 10.79 6.66
N VAL A 264 -1.64 11.71 7.14
CA VAL A 264 -2.59 11.46 8.23
C VAL A 264 -3.51 10.27 7.90
N ASP A 265 -4.07 10.26 6.69
CA ASP A 265 -5.02 9.24 6.23
C ASP A 265 -4.41 7.84 6.05
N LYS A 266 -3.08 7.71 6.16
CA LYS A 266 -2.37 6.44 5.97
C LYS A 266 -1.51 5.99 7.14
N PHE A 267 -1.27 6.81 8.17
CA PHE A 267 -0.44 6.39 9.31
C PHE A 267 -0.93 5.07 9.91
N LEU A 268 -2.22 4.95 10.21
CA LEU A 268 -2.75 3.72 10.79
C LEU A 268 -2.69 2.50 9.83
N TYR A 269 -2.44 2.71 8.53
CA TYR A 269 -2.36 1.64 7.54
C TYR A 269 -0.94 1.04 7.41
N MET A 270 0.06 1.57 8.13
CA MET A 270 1.43 1.05 8.15
C MET A 270 1.87 0.63 9.56
N MET A 271 2.98 -0.11 9.63
CA MET A 271 3.58 -0.56 10.88
C MET A 271 3.91 0.61 11.81
N PRO A 272 3.79 0.48 13.16
CA PRO A 272 4.13 1.57 14.09
C PRO A 272 5.54 2.14 13.92
N GLU A 273 6.52 1.32 13.55
CA GLU A 273 7.90 1.75 13.26
C GLU A 273 7.94 2.65 12.02
N ASP A 274 7.21 2.26 10.97
CA ASP A 274 7.06 3.06 9.74
C ASP A 274 6.35 4.40 10.07
N GLN A 275 5.33 4.39 10.94
CA GLN A 275 4.65 5.62 11.39
C GLN A 275 5.63 6.57 12.10
N THR A 276 6.44 6.03 13.00
CA THR A 276 7.42 6.79 13.79
C THR A 276 8.47 7.41 12.87
N LEU A 277 9.02 6.60 11.97
CA LEU A 277 10.01 7.03 10.98
C LEU A 277 9.46 8.16 10.09
N LEU A 278 8.23 8.01 9.60
CA LEU A 278 7.64 8.98 8.70
C LEU A 278 7.32 10.31 9.41
N ARG A 279 6.82 10.26 10.66
CA ARG A 279 6.64 11.47 11.49
C ARG A 279 7.96 12.18 11.74
N ASP A 280 9.03 11.42 11.94
CA ASP A 280 10.37 11.97 12.11
C ASP A 280 10.89 12.65 10.84
N CYS A 281 10.60 12.12 9.66
CA CYS A 281 10.96 12.76 8.40
C CYS A 281 10.24 14.08 8.16
N MET A 282 9.01 14.26 8.66
CA MET A 282 8.23 15.49 8.48
C MET A 282 8.86 16.72 9.16
N ARG A 283 9.82 16.53 10.06
CA ARG A 283 10.50 17.58 10.84
C ARG A 283 11.99 17.72 10.52
N ARG A 284 12.47 17.06 9.45
CA ARG A 284 13.87 17.10 9.01
C ARG A 284 14.01 17.98 7.75
N GLU A 285 15.21 18.52 7.56
CA GLU A 285 15.56 19.23 6.33
C GLU A 285 15.76 18.26 5.17
N SER A 286 15.42 18.72 3.95
CA SER A 286 15.52 17.92 2.73
C SER A 286 16.85 18.14 2.01
N LEU A 287 17.33 17.09 1.33
CA LEU A 287 18.57 17.17 0.54
C LEU A 287 18.48 18.20 -0.59
N MET A 288 17.28 18.41 -1.16
CA MET A 288 17.03 19.45 -2.16
C MET A 288 17.41 20.84 -1.63
N ASN A 289 16.92 21.18 -0.44
CA ASN A 289 17.19 22.47 0.17
C ASN A 289 18.66 22.59 0.56
N ASP A 290 19.30 21.52 1.03
CA ASP A 290 20.74 21.49 1.32
C ASP A 290 21.57 21.82 0.07
N PHE A 291 21.27 21.21 -1.08
CA PHE A 291 21.96 21.51 -2.34
C PHE A 291 21.69 22.93 -2.85
N LEU A 292 20.45 23.42 -2.75
CA LEU A 292 20.09 24.79 -3.14
C LEU A 292 20.86 25.84 -2.32
N ASN A 293 21.05 25.57 -1.02
CA ASN A 293 21.82 26.43 -0.11
C ASN A 293 23.33 26.34 -0.35
N ALA A 294 23.81 25.22 -0.87
CA ALA A 294 25.23 24.99 -1.15
C ALA A 294 25.69 25.42 -2.57
N ARG A 295 24.86 26.12 -3.36
CA ARG A 295 25.18 26.51 -4.75
C ARG A 295 26.47 27.32 -4.91
N GLU A 296 26.87 28.08 -3.89
CA GLU A 296 28.15 28.79 -3.88
C GLU A 296 29.37 27.85 -3.95
N HIS A 297 29.18 26.58 -3.56
CA HIS A 297 30.17 25.53 -3.68
C HIS A 297 30.12 24.78 -5.01
N SER A 298 29.46 25.33 -6.04
CA SER A 298 29.34 24.69 -7.36
C SER A 298 30.67 24.26 -7.98
N GLN A 299 31.78 24.92 -7.67
CA GLN A 299 33.10 24.53 -8.19
C GLN A 299 33.77 23.38 -7.41
N GLN A 300 33.17 22.90 -6.32
CA GLN A 300 33.72 21.82 -5.50
C GLN A 300 33.45 20.45 -6.12
N ALA A 301 34.45 19.56 -6.05
CA ALA A 301 34.35 18.21 -6.60
C ALA A 301 33.20 17.40 -5.96
N TRP A 302 33.02 17.51 -4.64
CA TRP A 302 31.93 16.82 -3.93
C TRP A 302 30.56 17.32 -4.39
N TYR A 303 30.42 18.62 -4.66
CA TYR A 303 29.14 19.21 -5.06
C TYR A 303 28.77 18.67 -6.43
N GLN A 304 29.70 18.74 -7.38
CA GLN A 304 29.49 18.22 -8.73
C GLN A 304 29.20 16.72 -8.76
N ALA A 305 29.93 15.93 -7.96
CA ALA A 305 29.72 14.48 -7.90
C ALA A 305 28.35 14.17 -7.27
N ASN A 306 28.10 14.63 -6.05
CA ASN A 306 26.93 14.23 -5.29
C ASN A 306 25.64 14.86 -5.83
N LEU A 307 25.68 16.08 -6.40
CA LEU A 307 24.51 16.70 -7.02
C LEU A 307 24.04 15.93 -8.25
N ARG A 308 24.95 15.41 -9.07
CA ARG A 308 24.56 14.54 -10.22
C ARG A 308 23.79 13.33 -9.74
N GLU A 309 24.35 12.62 -8.75
CA GLU A 309 23.71 11.43 -8.20
C GLU A 309 22.37 11.73 -7.50
N PHE A 310 22.26 12.89 -6.85
CA PHE A 310 21.00 13.36 -6.27
C PHE A 310 19.94 13.63 -7.33
N LEU A 311 20.28 14.34 -8.41
CA LEU A 311 19.36 14.64 -9.50
C LEU A 311 18.90 13.35 -10.20
N THR A 312 19.81 12.39 -10.42
CA THR A 312 19.44 11.07 -10.96
C THR A 312 18.50 10.31 -10.03
N ALA A 313 18.69 10.37 -8.70
CA ALA A 313 17.75 9.77 -7.75
C ALA A 313 16.35 10.44 -7.82
N CYS A 314 16.28 11.77 -7.96
CA CYS A 314 15.02 12.48 -8.18
C CYS A 314 14.33 12.03 -9.48
N GLU A 315 15.08 11.94 -10.59
CA GLU A 315 14.57 11.52 -11.89
C GLU A 315 14.04 10.07 -11.85
N LEU A 316 14.76 9.14 -11.22
CA LEU A 316 14.33 7.76 -11.05
C LEU A 316 13.06 7.66 -10.18
N HIS A 317 12.95 8.46 -9.12
CA HIS A 317 11.74 8.51 -8.29
C HIS A 317 10.54 9.07 -9.05
N GLY A 318 10.76 10.08 -9.89
CA GLY A 318 9.77 10.57 -10.84
C GLY A 318 9.34 9.52 -11.86
N ALA A 319 10.31 8.82 -12.46
CA ALA A 319 10.07 7.78 -13.46
C ALA A 319 9.24 6.64 -12.90
N THR A 320 9.52 6.16 -11.67
CA THR A 320 8.67 5.13 -11.05
C THR A 320 7.26 5.63 -10.76
N ALA A 321 7.07 6.91 -10.44
CA ALA A 321 5.73 7.47 -10.20
C ALA A 321 4.92 7.57 -11.51
N ILE A 322 5.56 8.00 -12.59
CA ILE A 322 4.98 8.04 -13.95
C ILE A 322 4.61 6.62 -14.39
N GLN A 323 5.55 5.67 -14.31
CA GLN A 323 5.32 4.28 -14.68
C GLN A 323 4.15 3.66 -13.89
N HIS A 324 4.10 3.87 -12.57
CA HIS A 324 2.99 3.40 -11.75
C HIS A 324 1.65 4.02 -12.18
N HIS A 325 1.60 5.34 -12.41
CA HIS A 325 0.36 6.00 -12.81
C HIS A 325 -0.10 5.54 -14.21
N GLU A 326 0.78 5.54 -15.19
CA GLU A 326 0.44 5.22 -16.57
C GLU A 326 0.17 3.73 -16.77
N GLN A 327 0.93 2.84 -16.13
CA GLN A 327 0.83 1.41 -16.37
C GLN A 327 -0.04 0.67 -15.35
N LEU A 328 -0.06 1.07 -14.06
CA LEU A 328 -0.96 0.44 -13.10
C LEU A 328 -2.36 1.07 -13.15
N VAL A 329 -2.43 2.38 -12.92
CA VAL A 329 -3.72 3.05 -12.77
C VAL A 329 -4.50 3.05 -14.08
N SER A 330 -3.88 3.43 -15.21
CA SER A 330 -4.61 3.46 -16.48
C SER A 330 -5.00 2.07 -16.99
N LYS A 331 -4.08 1.09 -16.97
CA LYS A 331 -4.32 -0.26 -17.53
C LYS A 331 -5.25 -1.09 -16.67
N TYR A 332 -5.10 -1.06 -15.34
CA TYR A 332 -5.80 -1.98 -14.44
C TYR A 332 -6.98 -1.35 -13.70
N ILE A 333 -7.13 -0.02 -13.74
CA ILE A 333 -8.28 0.67 -13.12
C ILE A 333 -9.07 1.41 -14.20
N THR A 334 -8.50 2.43 -14.83
CA THR A 334 -9.24 3.34 -15.73
C THR A 334 -9.82 2.63 -16.95
N ALA A 335 -9.03 1.82 -17.66
CA ALA A 335 -9.49 1.15 -18.87
C ALA A 335 -10.60 0.11 -18.59
N PRO A 336 -10.46 -0.81 -17.61
CA PRO A 336 -11.53 -1.75 -17.25
C PRO A 336 -12.79 -1.04 -16.72
N SER A 337 -12.65 0.06 -15.98
CA SER A 337 -13.81 0.80 -15.45
C SER A 337 -14.68 1.43 -16.52
N LYS A 338 -14.16 1.73 -17.72
CA LYS A 338 -14.97 2.24 -18.83
C LYS A 338 -15.97 1.22 -19.39
N GLN A 339 -15.72 -0.07 -19.16
CA GLN A 339 -16.57 -1.17 -19.63
C GLN A 339 -17.55 -1.63 -18.55
N LEU A 340 -17.45 -1.13 -17.32
CA LEU A 340 -18.42 -1.41 -16.27
C LEU A 340 -19.71 -0.64 -16.49
N GLY A 341 -20.85 -1.29 -16.22
CA GLY A 341 -22.11 -0.59 -16.06
C GLY A 341 -22.04 0.44 -14.93
N GLN A 342 -22.77 1.55 -15.07
CA GLN A 342 -22.78 2.69 -14.12
C GLN A 342 -22.92 2.24 -12.65
N GLN A 343 -23.70 1.17 -12.42
CA GLN A 343 -23.98 0.58 -11.10
C GLN A 343 -22.75 0.05 -10.34
N HIS A 344 -21.65 -0.27 -11.03
CA HIS A 344 -20.46 -0.87 -10.41
C HIS A 344 -19.35 0.14 -10.12
N LEU A 345 -19.45 1.37 -10.65
CA LEU A 345 -18.41 2.41 -10.60
C LEU A 345 -18.10 2.86 -9.17
N ASP A 346 -19.11 2.92 -8.30
CA ASP A 346 -18.97 3.37 -6.92
C ASP A 346 -18.11 2.42 -6.06
N THR A 347 -17.86 1.19 -6.54
CA THR A 347 -17.07 0.17 -5.83
C THR A 347 -15.68 -0.06 -6.45
N VAL A 348 -15.27 0.79 -7.41
CA VAL A 348 -13.99 0.64 -8.11
C VAL A 348 -12.82 1.02 -7.23
N THR A 349 -12.93 2.10 -6.45
CA THR A 349 -11.79 2.65 -5.70
C THR A 349 -11.60 1.95 -4.36
N ALA A 350 -10.36 1.60 -4.05
CA ALA A 350 -9.97 1.17 -2.71
C ALA A 350 -9.98 2.35 -1.73
N SER A 351 -9.69 3.57 -2.19
CA SER A 351 -9.40 4.70 -1.31
C SER A 351 -10.62 5.40 -0.69
N GLY A 352 -11.85 5.12 -1.17
CA GLY A 352 -13.07 5.76 -0.69
C GLY A 352 -13.64 6.90 -1.56
N PRO A 353 -12.86 7.87 -2.09
CA PRO A 353 -13.43 8.94 -2.90
C PRO A 353 -13.84 8.41 -4.29
N PRO A 354 -14.71 9.16 -5.00
CA PRO A 354 -15.05 8.86 -6.39
C PRO A 354 -13.81 8.74 -7.27
N LEU A 355 -13.90 7.90 -8.31
CA LEU A 355 -12.75 7.57 -9.16
C LEU A 355 -12.08 8.82 -9.75
N GLU A 356 -12.85 9.80 -10.23
CA GLU A 356 -12.30 11.05 -10.78
C GLU A 356 -11.48 11.85 -9.76
N VAL A 357 -11.94 11.93 -8.51
CA VAL A 357 -11.27 12.65 -7.43
C VAL A 357 -9.97 11.94 -7.04
N LEU A 358 -10.01 10.59 -7.01
CA LEU A 358 -8.82 9.78 -6.77
C LEU A 358 -7.79 9.96 -7.88
N LEU A 359 -8.21 9.90 -9.15
CA LEU A 359 -7.32 10.05 -10.30
C LEU A 359 -6.65 11.43 -10.32
N ALA A 360 -7.40 12.49 -10.05
CA ALA A 360 -6.85 13.85 -9.96
C ALA A 360 -5.82 13.99 -8.82
N SER A 361 -6.08 13.40 -7.66
CA SER A 361 -5.13 13.38 -6.54
C SER A 361 -3.86 12.60 -6.87
N LEU A 362 -4.00 11.44 -7.54
CA LEU A 362 -2.86 10.61 -7.96
C LEU A 362 -2.01 11.28 -9.04
N GLU A 363 -2.63 12.03 -9.96
CA GLU A 363 -1.92 12.79 -10.97
C GLU A 363 -1.09 13.92 -10.35
N LYS A 364 -1.66 14.68 -9.40
CA LYS A 364 -0.92 15.70 -8.65
C LYS A 364 0.27 15.11 -7.89
N LEU A 365 0.09 13.95 -7.25
CA LEU A 365 1.20 13.27 -6.54
C LEU A 365 2.27 12.77 -7.51
N LYS A 366 1.88 12.21 -8.66
CA LYS A 366 2.81 11.82 -9.74
C LYS A 366 3.65 13.02 -10.19
N ASP A 367 3.02 14.16 -10.44
CA ASP A 367 3.72 15.35 -10.93
C ASP A 367 4.59 16.04 -9.88
N LYS A 368 4.22 15.96 -8.58
CA LYS A 368 5.13 16.37 -7.50
C LYS A 368 6.42 15.52 -7.50
N ARG A 369 6.28 14.20 -7.60
CA ARG A 369 7.43 13.26 -7.62
C ARG A 369 8.28 13.39 -8.88
N ALA A 370 7.66 13.64 -10.02
CA ALA A 370 8.36 13.89 -11.28
C ALA A 370 8.92 15.30 -11.41
N ALA A 371 8.61 16.18 -10.44
CA ALA A 371 8.87 17.61 -10.51
C ALA A 371 8.41 18.23 -11.83
N SER A 372 7.24 17.83 -12.32
CA SER A 372 6.69 18.32 -13.59
C SER A 372 6.36 19.82 -13.51
N PRO A 373 6.52 20.60 -14.59
CA PRO A 373 6.12 22.00 -14.61
C PRO A 373 4.60 22.12 -14.49
N ARG A 374 4.13 22.67 -13.37
CA ARG A 374 2.69 22.85 -13.04
C ARG A 374 2.43 24.27 -12.55
N ARG A 375 1.24 24.80 -12.84
CA ARG A 375 0.80 26.13 -12.38
C ARG A 375 -0.25 26.07 -11.26
N ASP A 376 -0.95 24.94 -11.15
CA ASP A 376 -2.04 24.72 -10.20
C ASP A 376 -1.58 24.12 -8.86
N ILE A 377 -0.37 23.56 -8.82
CA ILE A 377 0.28 23.03 -7.60
C ILE A 377 1.75 23.42 -7.56
N ALA A 378 2.30 23.58 -6.35
CA ALA A 378 3.73 23.74 -6.17
C ALA A 378 4.47 22.44 -6.48
N THR A 379 5.53 22.55 -7.26
CA THR A 379 6.45 21.47 -7.67
C THR A 379 7.90 21.95 -7.55
N ARG A 380 8.85 21.02 -7.57
CA ARG A 380 10.29 21.32 -7.52
C ARG A 380 10.92 21.51 -8.91
N PHE A 381 10.12 21.80 -9.94
CA PHE A 381 10.61 21.95 -11.31
C PHE A 381 11.70 23.03 -11.41
N ASP A 382 11.40 24.26 -11.00
CA ASP A 382 12.34 25.38 -11.09
C ASP A 382 13.58 25.17 -10.22
N ASP A 383 13.42 24.54 -9.05
CA ASP A 383 14.52 24.18 -8.15
C ASP A 383 15.47 23.17 -8.82
N ILE A 384 14.92 22.13 -9.46
CA ILE A 384 15.71 21.14 -10.20
C ILE A 384 16.44 21.78 -11.38
N GLU A 385 15.78 22.65 -12.15
CA GLU A 385 16.42 23.35 -13.27
C GLU A 385 17.54 24.27 -12.78
N ALA A 386 17.35 24.96 -11.65
CA ALA A 386 18.39 25.78 -11.04
C ALA A 386 19.60 24.95 -10.58
N LEU A 387 19.37 23.76 -10.01
CA LEU A 387 20.44 22.84 -9.62
C LEU A 387 21.15 22.25 -10.85
N LYS A 388 20.42 21.84 -11.89
CA LYS A 388 20.99 21.37 -13.15
C LYS A 388 21.90 22.42 -13.79
N ALA A 389 21.46 23.68 -13.81
CA ALA A 389 22.26 24.79 -14.33
C ALA A 389 23.52 25.10 -13.50
N SER A 390 23.59 24.62 -12.24
CA SER A 390 24.77 24.77 -11.37
C SER A 390 25.83 23.68 -11.57
N LEU A 391 25.53 22.64 -12.35
CA LEU A 391 26.52 21.64 -12.76
C LEU A 391 27.45 22.22 -13.83
N LEU A 392 28.74 21.89 -13.73
CA LEU A 392 29.71 22.20 -14.77
C LEU A 392 29.49 21.28 -15.97
N ILE A 393 29.57 21.86 -17.17
CA ILE A 393 29.43 21.16 -18.47
C ILE A 393 30.54 20.13 -18.67
#